data_AF-A0A7C1YWQ1-F1
#
_entry.id   AF-A0A7C1YWQ1-F1
#
_cell.length_a   1.000
_cell.length_b   1.000
_cell.length_c   1.000
_cell.angle_alpha   90.00
_cell.angle_beta   90.00
_cell.angle_gamma   90.00
#
_symmetry.space_group_name_H-M   'P 1'
#
loop_
_entity.id
_entity.type
_entity.pdbx_description
1 polymer ?
#
loop_
_entity_poly.entity_id
_entity_poly.type
_entity_poly.pdbx_seq_one_letter_code
_entity_poly.pdbx_strand_id
1 'polypeptide(L)' 'MSSGFAYGLAAIGPGIGIGYLVGQSVQAMARQPEAAGMVRTTMFLGIAFTEALALIGFVVFILLKFA' A
#
# COMPACT_ATOMS: atom_id res chain seq x y z
N MET A 1 7.40 23.66 -5.92
CA MET A 1 7.53 22.62 -6.98
C MET A 1 8.20 21.33 -6.48
N SER A 2 8.93 21.32 -5.35
CA SER A 2 9.61 20.12 -4.81
C SER A 2 8.69 19.12 -4.08
N SER A 3 7.60 19.59 -3.46
CA SER A 3 6.79 18.76 -2.55
C SER A 3 5.99 17.65 -3.26
N GLY A 4 5.42 17.91 -4.44
CA GLY A 4 4.67 16.90 -5.20
C GLY A 4 5.55 15.74 -5.70
N PHE A 5 6.82 15.99 -6.01
CA PHE A 5 7.77 14.95 -6.40
C PHE A 5 8.17 14.05 -5.23
N ALA A 6 8.31 14.60 -4.03
CA ALA A 6 8.64 13.82 -2.84
C ALA A 6 7.55 12.78 -2.53
N TYR A 7 6.28 13.18 -2.57
CA TYR A 7 5.17 12.25 -2.39
C TYR A 7 5.02 11.27 -3.55
N GLY A 8 5.14 11.75 -4.80
CA GLY A 8 5.07 10.90 -5.98
C GLY A 8 6.10 9.77 -5.97
N LEU A 9 7.35 10.05 -5.56
CA LEU A 9 8.39 9.04 -5.40
C LEU A 9 8.13 8.11 -4.21
N ALA A 10 7.64 8.64 -3.09
CA ALA A 10 7.28 7.84 -1.92
C ALA A 10 6.15 6.84 -2.19
N ALA A 11 5.23 7.15 -3.12
CA ALA A 11 4.10 6.30 -3.49
C ALA A 11 4.45 5.11 -4.41
N ILE A 12 5.63 5.11 -5.06
CA ILE A 12 6.02 4.05 -6.00
C ILE A 12 6.16 2.70 -5.31
N GLY A 13 6.90 2.65 -4.19
CA GLY A 13 7.13 1.42 -3.44
C GLY A 13 5.83 0.77 -2.94
N PRO A 14 4.96 1.54 -2.25
CA PRO A 14 3.64 1.08 -1.83
C PRO A 14 2.76 0.62 -2.99
N GLY A 15 2.74 1.35 -4.11
CA GLY A 15 1.96 0.97 -5.29
C GLY A 15 2.36 -0.40 -5.86
N ILE A 16 3.67 -0.66 -5.97
CA ILE A 16 4.20 -1.96 -6.41
C ILE A 16 3.88 -3.05 -5.37
N GLY A 17 4.11 -2.78 -4.09
CA GLY A 17 3.88 -3.72 -3.00
C GLY A 17 2.42 -4.16 -2.89
N ILE A 18 1.48 -3.21 -2.96
CA ILE A 18 0.03 -3.48 -2.94
C ILE A 18 -0.37 -4.27 -4.19
N GLY A 19 0.09 -3.87 -5.38
CA GLY A 19 -0.22 -4.60 -6.62
C GLY A 19 0.21 -6.06 -6.57
N TYR A 20 1.43 -6.33 -6.10
CA TYR A 20 1.94 -7.69 -5.91
C TYR A 20 1.13 -8.47 -4.87
N LEU A 21 0.92 -7.89 -3.68
CA LEU A 21 0.22 -8.53 -2.56
C LEU A 21 -1.23 -8.86 -2.91
N VAL A 22 -1.96 -7.93 -3.54
CA VAL A 22 -3.34 -8.15 -3.98
C VAL A 22 -3.38 -9.21 -5.08
N GLY A 23 -2.47 -9.15 -6.05
CA GLY A 23 -2.38 -10.15 -7.11
C GLY A 23 -2.17 -11.58 -6.57
N GLN A 24 -1.27 -11.74 -5.59
CA GLN A 24 -1.05 -13.04 -4.93
C GLN A 24 -2.28 -13.47 -4.11
N SER A 25 -2.92 -12.54 -3.41
CA SER A 25 -4.11 -12.82 -2.62
C SER A 25 -5.27 -13.29 -3.49
N VAL A 26 -5.51 -12.66 -4.64
CA VAL A 26 -6.53 -13.09 -5.62
C VAL A 26 -6.24 -14.49 -6.14
N GLN A 27 -4.98 -14.79 -6.49
CA GLN A 27 -4.60 -16.13 -6.93
C GLN A 27 -4.80 -17.19 -5.83
N ALA A 28 -4.45 -16.87 -4.58
CA ALA A 28 -4.65 -17.77 -3.45
C ALA A 28 -6.14 -18.05 -3.20
N MET A 29 -6.99 -17.01 -3.22
CA MET A 29 -8.43 -17.15 -3.07
C MET A 29 -9.07 -17.95 -4.21
N ALA A 30 -8.59 -17.78 -5.45
CA ALA A 30 -9.05 -18.55 -6.59
C ALA A 30 -8.66 -20.03 -6.50
N ARG A 31 -7.47 -20.34 -5.95
CA ARG A 31 -7.00 -21.72 -5.75
C ARG A 31 -7.69 -22.41 -4.57
N GLN A 32 -7.99 -21.68 -3.50
CA GLN A 32 -8.65 -22.22 -2.31
C GLN A 32 -9.77 -21.28 -1.80
N PRO A 33 -10.98 -21.39 -2.35
CA PRO A 33 -12.11 -20.50 -2.01
C PRO A 33 -12.49 -20.53 -0.53
N GLU A 34 -12.35 -21.68 0.13
CA GLU A 34 -12.64 -21.86 1.56
C GLU A 34 -11.75 -20.98 2.47
N ALA A 35 -10.52 -20.71 2.04
CA ALA A 35 -9.58 -19.85 2.77
C ALA A 35 -9.76 -18.36 2.46
N ALA A 36 -10.68 -17.99 1.56
CA ALA A 36 -10.76 -16.63 1.03
C ALA A 36 -11.02 -15.56 2.09
N GLY A 37 -11.82 -15.90 3.12
CA GLY A 37 -12.05 -15.00 4.25
C GLY A 37 -10.76 -14.66 5.01
N MET A 38 -9.95 -15.68 5.34
CA MET A 38 -8.66 -15.46 6.02
C MET A 38 -7.65 -14.73 5.12
N VAL A 39 -7.54 -15.14 3.86
CA VAL A 39 -6.63 -14.50 2.88
C VAL A 39 -6.96 -13.02 2.73
N ARG A 40 -8.25 -12.67 2.62
CA ARG A 40 -8.70 -11.28 2.55
C ARG A 40 -8.33 -10.47 3.79
N THR A 41 -8.48 -11.03 4.99
CA THR A 41 -8.09 -10.36 6.25
C THR A 41 -6.59 -10.07 6.28
N THR A 42 -5.75 -11.07 5.99
CA THR A 42 -4.29 -10.90 5.96
C THR A 42 -3.86 -9.96 4.84
N MET A 43 -4.52 -9.99 3.69
CA MET A 43 -4.29 -9.06 2.58
C MET A 43 -4.50 -7.61 3.03
N PHE A 44 -5.63 -7.28 3.67
CA PHE A 44 -5.89 -5.92 4.14
C PHE A 44 -4.89 -5.46 5.19
N LEU A 45 -4.47 -6.35 6.09
CA LEU A 45 -3.41 -6.05 7.06
C LEU A 45 -2.08 -5.73 6.35
N GLY A 46 -1.71 -6.52 5.33
CA GLY A 46 -0.51 -6.27 4.53
C GLY A 46 -0.57 -4.97 3.72
N ILE A 47 -1.75 -4.62 3.18
CA ILE A 47 -1.98 -3.31 2.53
C ILE A 47 -1.76 -2.18 3.54
N ALA A 48 -2.34 -2.29 4.74
CA ALA A 48 -2.22 -1.26 5.78
C ALA A 48 -0.75 -1.01 6.19
N PHE A 49 0.04 -2.08 6.36
CA PHE A 49 1.47 -1.93 6.66
C PHE A 49 2.27 -1.35 5.49
N THR A 50 1.91 -1.71 4.25
CA THR A 50 2.56 -1.18 3.05
C THR A 50 2.27 0.31 2.87
N GLU A 51 1.04 0.74 3.14
CA GLU A 51 0.62 2.15 3.12
C GLU A 51 1.20 2.97 4.28
N ALA A 52 1.46 2.37 5.45
CA ALA A 52 2.01 3.09 6.60
C ALA A 52 3.33 3.82 6.26
N LEU A 53 4.16 3.24 5.39
CA LEU A 53 5.39 3.87 4.90
C LEU A 53 5.11 5.02 3.91
N ALA A 54 4.08 4.89 3.07
CA ALA A 54 3.63 5.93 2.15
C ALA A 54 3.11 7.16 2.90
N LEU A 55 2.36 6.93 3.98
CA LEU A 55 1.75 7.96 4.81
C LEU A 55 2.81 8.82 5.53
N ILE A 56 3.99 8.29 5.84
CA ILE A 56 5.11 9.11 6.35
C ILE A 56 5.53 10.14 5.29
N GLY A 57 5.65 9.71 4.03
CA GLY A 57 5.95 10.63 2.91
C GLY A 57 4.84 11.67 2.69
N PHE A 58 3.58 11.28 2.89
CA PHE A 58 2.43 12.20 2.85
C PHE A 58 2.48 13.24 3.98
N VAL A 59 2.82 12.83 5.21
CA VAL A 59 2.96 13.74 6.34
C VAL A 59 4.08 14.74 6.08
N VAL A 60 5.24 14.30 5.58
CA VAL A 60 6.34 15.20 5.19
C VAL A 60 5.90 16.17 4.10
N PHE A 61 5.13 15.72 3.10
CA PHE A 61 4.55 16.59 2.08
C PHE A 61 3.66 17.69 2.69
N ILE A 62 2.78 17.34 3.63
CA ILE A 62 1.92 18.32 4.31
C ILE A 62 2.75 19.31 5.10
N LEU A 63 3.73 18.85 5.88
CA LEU A 63 4.61 19.72 6.65
C LEU A 63 5.37 20.71 5.73
N LEU A 64 5.99 20.23 4.65
CA LEU A 64 6.74 21.10 3.74
C LEU A 64 5.87 22.07 2.92
N LYS A 65 4.58 21.79 2.79
CA LYS A 65 3.66 22.62 1.99
C LYS A 65 2.90 23.65 2.82
N PHE A 66 2.66 23.37 4.10
CA PHE A 66 1.75 24.15 4.96
C PHE A 66 2.34 24.60 6.29
N ALA A 67 3.53 24.12 6.70
CA ALA A 67 4.31 24.67 7.79
C ALA A 67 5.38 25.63 7.26
#